data_AF-A0A9D4YXW1-F1
#
_entry.id   AF-A0A9D4YXW1-F1
#
_cell.length_a   1.000
_cell.length_b   1.000
_cell.length_c   1.000
_cell.angle_alpha   90.00
_cell.angle_beta   90.00
_cell.angle_gamma   90.00
#
_symmetry.space_group_name_H-M   'P 1'
#
loop_
_entity.id
_entity.type
_entity.pdbx_description
1 polymer ?
#
loop_
_entity_poly.entity_id
_entity_poly.type
_entity_poly.pdbx_seq_one_letter_code
_entity_poly.pdbx_strand_id
1 'polypeptide(L)'
;MYAVAAVERACELNKALWKDRDFGRTAAALAESMREGIEQWGVVTVDGVKVYAYEVDGLGGQLTDFDDANVPSLLSIPLLGYRFDPAIYQATRARILSAKNPHFYKGQHLQGIGSPHTPANSVWALAIAVQGLTAQAADERAGMLRMLLKMQCGSGLMHESVNADNLSSCTRIWFGWANSMLVALIESGMGIDCTSAGERSRIERIKERELHDESVHPANGGADDPRYYATSTANIGFDRDTIQMPEPEI
;
A
#
# COMPACT_ATOMS: atom_id res chain seq x y z
N MET A 1 14.77 3.18 -2.13
CA MET A 1 14.53 2.95 -0.68
C MET A 1 13.95 1.57 -0.37
N TYR A 2 12.79 1.18 -0.93
CA TYR A 2 12.19 -0.13 -0.64
C TYR A 2 13.12 -1.31 -0.95
N ALA A 3 13.86 -1.25 -2.06
CA ALA A 3 14.86 -2.26 -2.42
C ALA A 3 15.96 -2.42 -1.36
N VAL A 4 16.49 -1.33 -0.79
CA VAL A 4 17.48 -1.38 0.30
C VAL A 4 16.93 -2.17 1.48
N ALA A 5 15.73 -1.80 1.95
CA ALA A 5 15.09 -2.48 3.07
C ALA A 5 14.79 -3.96 2.78
N ALA A 6 14.42 -4.30 1.55
CA ALA A 6 14.19 -5.68 1.14
C ALA A 6 15.47 -6.51 1.14
N VAL A 7 16.57 -5.96 0.62
CA VAL A 7 17.89 -6.62 0.63
C VAL A 7 18.40 -6.77 2.07
N GLU A 8 18.22 -5.77 2.93
CA GLU A 8 18.56 -5.86 4.36
C GLU A 8 17.78 -6.97 5.07
N ARG A 9 16.46 -7.10 4.81
CA ARG A 9 15.67 -8.23 5.32
C ARG A 9 16.17 -9.58 4.79
N ALA A 10 16.59 -9.65 3.53
CA ALA A 10 17.18 -10.86 2.97
C ALA A 10 18.52 -11.20 3.64
N CYS A 11 19.33 -10.21 4.01
CA CYS A 11 20.54 -10.40 4.81
C CYS A 11 20.23 -10.97 6.19
N GLU A 12 19.19 -10.47 6.88
CA GLU A 12 18.77 -11.02 8.18
C GLU A 12 18.26 -12.46 8.06
N LEU A 13 17.47 -12.76 7.03
CA LEU A 13 17.00 -14.11 6.75
C LEU A 13 18.17 -15.08 6.47
N ASN A 14 19.17 -14.61 5.71
CA ASN A 14 20.38 -15.38 5.46
C ASN A 14 21.16 -15.67 6.75
N LYS A 15 21.30 -14.71 7.67
CA LYS A 15 21.96 -14.95 8.97
C LYS A 15 21.22 -16.02 9.79
N ALA A 16 19.89 -16.01 9.74
CA ALA A 16 19.06 -16.92 10.53
C ALA A 16 19.00 -18.35 9.93
N LEU A 17 18.86 -18.47 8.61
CA LEU A 17 18.52 -19.74 7.95
C LEU A 17 19.65 -20.32 7.12
N TRP A 18 20.03 -19.65 6.03
CA TRP A 18 20.90 -20.23 5.00
C TRP A 18 22.39 -20.19 5.38
N LYS A 19 22.80 -19.14 6.09
CA LYS A 19 24.18 -18.88 6.51
C LYS A 19 25.17 -18.89 5.33
N ASP A 20 24.72 -18.47 4.16
CA ASP A 20 25.54 -18.37 2.95
C ASP A 20 26.41 -17.11 3.04
N ARG A 21 27.73 -17.31 3.04
CA ARG A 21 28.71 -16.21 3.18
C ARG A 21 28.77 -15.33 1.94
N ASP A 22 28.68 -15.90 0.75
CA ASP A 22 28.82 -15.16 -0.51
C ASP A 22 27.57 -14.36 -0.81
N PHE A 23 26.38 -14.95 -0.57
CA PHE A 23 25.12 -14.22 -0.62
C PHE A 23 25.14 -13.05 0.37
N GLY A 24 25.48 -13.32 1.64
CA GLY A 24 25.48 -12.31 2.69
C GLY A 24 26.40 -11.12 2.38
N ARG A 25 27.63 -11.40 1.90
CA ARG A 25 28.58 -10.35 1.50
C ARG A 25 28.04 -9.52 0.34
N THR A 26 27.53 -10.18 -0.71
CA THR A 26 27.08 -9.53 -1.94
C THR A 26 25.82 -8.69 -1.69
N ALA A 27 24.85 -9.23 -0.97
CA ALA A 27 23.62 -8.52 -0.61
C ALA A 27 23.90 -7.30 0.28
N ALA A 28 24.79 -7.44 1.29
CA ALA A 28 25.17 -6.32 2.14
C ALA A 28 25.86 -5.20 1.35
N ALA A 29 26.81 -5.55 0.47
CA ALA A 29 27.48 -4.57 -0.38
C ALA A 29 26.51 -3.85 -1.33
N LEU A 30 25.54 -4.57 -1.90
CA LEU A 30 24.50 -3.99 -2.75
C LEU A 30 23.60 -3.03 -1.98
N ALA A 31 23.16 -3.41 -0.77
CA ALA A 31 22.34 -2.54 0.08
C ALA A 31 23.06 -1.23 0.44
N GLU A 32 24.35 -1.33 0.78
CA GLU A 32 25.17 -0.16 1.11
C GLU A 32 25.38 0.75 -0.10
N SER A 33 25.74 0.20 -1.26
CA SER A 33 25.91 0.98 -2.49
C SER A 33 24.61 1.70 -2.90
N MET A 34 23.46 1.04 -2.76
CA MET A 34 22.17 1.68 -3.01
C MET A 34 21.87 2.79 -1.99
N ARG A 35 22.25 2.61 -0.72
CA ARG A 35 22.08 3.62 0.33
C ARG A 35 22.94 4.85 0.05
N GLU A 36 24.22 4.65 -0.24
CA GLU A 36 25.14 5.73 -0.64
C GLU A 36 24.60 6.48 -1.85
N GLY A 37 24.08 5.76 -2.86
CA GLY A 37 23.44 6.37 -4.03
C GLY A 37 22.22 7.22 -3.68
N ILE A 38 21.35 6.76 -2.78
CA ILE A 38 20.19 7.53 -2.32
C ILE A 38 20.63 8.77 -1.54
N GLU A 39 21.62 8.65 -0.67
CA GLU A 39 22.12 9.78 0.14
C GLU A 39 22.83 10.83 -0.72
N GLN A 40 23.58 10.40 -1.73
CA GLN A 40 24.31 11.28 -2.64
C GLN A 40 23.40 11.97 -3.65
N TRP A 41 22.46 11.23 -4.24
CA TRP A 41 21.68 11.71 -5.40
C TRP A 41 20.21 11.93 -5.08
N GLY A 42 19.61 11.11 -4.23
CA GLY A 42 18.19 11.19 -3.88
C GLY A 42 17.85 12.26 -2.83
N VAL A 43 18.83 12.72 -2.05
CA VAL A 43 18.68 13.84 -1.11
C VAL A 43 19.12 15.14 -1.77
N VAL A 44 18.17 16.04 -1.98
CA VAL A 44 18.37 17.26 -2.75
C VAL A 44 17.97 18.49 -1.94
N THR A 45 18.61 19.63 -2.20
CA THR A 45 18.29 20.90 -1.52
C THR A 45 17.39 21.73 -2.41
N VAL A 46 16.17 21.99 -1.96
CA VAL A 46 15.18 22.80 -2.66
C VAL A 46 14.69 23.89 -1.73
N ASP A 47 14.70 25.14 -2.19
CA ASP A 47 14.35 26.31 -1.36
C ASP A 47 15.16 26.40 -0.04
N GLY A 48 16.41 25.91 -0.06
CA GLY A 48 17.30 25.86 1.12
C GLY A 48 17.04 24.72 2.11
N VAL A 49 16.12 23.80 1.79
CA VAL A 49 15.75 22.66 2.66
C VAL A 49 16.08 21.34 1.97
N LYS A 50 16.63 20.38 2.73
CA LYS A 50 16.87 19.02 2.23
C LYS A 50 15.56 18.22 2.16
N VAL A 51 15.29 17.62 1.01
CA VAL A 51 14.14 16.75 0.76
C VAL A 51 14.58 15.51 -0.04
N TYR A 52 13.77 14.46 -0.02
CA TYR A 52 13.91 13.35 -0.95
C TYR A 52 13.24 13.70 -2.28
N ALA A 53 13.99 13.56 -3.38
CA ALA A 53 13.42 13.63 -4.73
C ALA A 53 12.64 12.35 -5.03
N TYR A 54 11.54 12.48 -5.78
CA TYR A 54 10.77 11.33 -6.26
C TYR A 54 11.58 10.54 -7.29
N GLU A 55 12.20 11.24 -8.23
CA GLU A 55 13.07 10.68 -9.26
C GLU A 55 14.33 11.54 -9.44
N VAL A 56 15.44 10.87 -9.77
CA VAL A 56 16.71 11.48 -10.17
C VAL A 56 17.32 10.69 -11.31
N ASP A 57 18.01 11.37 -12.23
CA ASP A 57 18.60 10.74 -13.43
C ASP A 57 20.11 10.48 -13.33
N GLY A 58 20.78 10.98 -12.29
CA GLY A 58 22.23 10.90 -12.13
C GLY A 58 23.04 11.86 -13.02
N LEU A 59 22.38 12.66 -13.85
CA LEU A 59 22.95 13.68 -14.74
C LEU A 59 22.60 15.12 -14.30
N GLY A 60 21.79 15.25 -13.26
CA GLY A 60 21.40 16.52 -12.63
C GLY A 60 19.90 16.80 -12.67
N GLY A 61 19.13 16.00 -13.40
CA GLY A 61 17.67 16.02 -13.37
C GLY A 61 17.12 15.48 -12.05
N GLN A 62 16.18 16.23 -11.46
CA GLN A 62 15.60 15.94 -10.15
C GLN A 62 14.12 16.32 -10.17
N LEU A 63 13.24 15.38 -9.82
CA LEU A 63 11.80 15.62 -9.66
C LEU A 63 11.48 15.73 -8.16
N THR A 64 11.26 16.95 -7.68
CA THR A 64 11.16 17.25 -6.23
C THR A 64 9.80 17.74 -5.77
N ASP A 65 8.98 18.18 -6.72
CA ASP A 65 7.63 18.70 -6.52
C ASP A 65 6.61 17.66 -6.99
N PHE A 66 6.75 16.42 -6.51
CA PHE A 66 5.91 15.30 -6.94
C PHE A 66 5.91 14.20 -5.88
N ASP A 67 4.77 13.55 -5.72
CA ASP A 67 4.66 12.19 -5.20
C ASP A 67 3.41 11.56 -5.80
N ASP A 68 3.41 10.23 -5.91
CA ASP A 68 2.29 9.44 -6.40
C ASP A 68 1.59 8.72 -5.24
N ALA A 69 0.29 8.48 -5.38
CA ALA A 69 -0.49 7.78 -4.36
C ALA A 69 -0.11 6.30 -4.18
N ASN A 70 0.46 5.67 -5.20
CA ASN A 70 0.78 4.25 -5.18
C ASN A 70 2.02 3.97 -4.32
N VAL A 71 2.01 2.86 -3.58
CA VAL A 71 3.14 2.45 -2.73
C VAL A 71 4.10 1.55 -3.55
N PRO A 72 5.42 1.78 -3.52
CA PRO A 72 6.17 2.74 -2.70
C PRO A 72 6.11 4.19 -3.21
N SER A 73 5.78 5.12 -2.30
CA SER A 73 5.79 6.57 -2.49
C SER A 73 6.72 7.27 -1.47
N LEU A 74 7.04 8.55 -1.68
CA LEU A 74 7.78 9.36 -0.70
C LEU A 74 7.01 9.47 0.61
N LEU A 75 5.68 9.60 0.55
CA LEU A 75 4.83 9.61 1.74
C LEU A 75 4.97 8.32 2.56
N SER A 76 5.13 7.18 1.87
CA SER A 76 5.18 5.84 2.47
C SER A 76 6.54 5.45 3.08
N ILE A 77 7.58 6.28 2.98
CA ILE A 77 8.95 5.98 3.45
C ILE A 77 8.99 5.29 4.84
N PRO A 78 8.25 5.76 5.87
CA PRO A 78 8.27 5.14 7.20
C PRO A 78 7.76 3.68 7.23
N LEU A 79 6.95 3.28 6.25
CA LEU A 79 6.37 1.94 6.16
C LEU A 79 7.25 0.96 5.38
N LEU A 80 8.27 1.44 4.65
CA LEU A 80 9.09 0.60 3.77
C LEU A 80 10.13 -0.27 4.52
N GLY A 81 10.35 0.03 5.80
CA GLY A 81 11.44 -0.55 6.60
C GLY A 81 12.82 0.01 6.22
N TYR A 82 12.87 1.14 5.50
CA TYR A 82 14.10 1.84 5.17
C TYR A 82 14.52 2.74 6.34
N ARG A 83 15.82 2.85 6.63
CA ARG A 83 16.35 3.85 7.56
C ARG A 83 16.48 5.18 6.83
N PHE A 84 15.75 6.20 7.28
CA PHE A 84 15.71 7.55 6.72
C PHE A 84 16.00 8.61 7.80
N ASP A 85 16.34 9.82 7.37
CA ASP A 85 16.46 10.99 8.24
C ASP A 85 15.06 11.58 8.51
N PRO A 86 14.60 11.64 9.78
CA PRO A 86 13.27 12.16 10.10
C PRO A 86 13.05 13.61 9.67
N ALA A 87 14.05 14.48 9.74
CA ALA A 87 13.92 15.89 9.37
C ALA A 87 13.76 16.04 7.85
N ILE A 88 14.53 15.29 7.06
CA ILE A 88 14.40 15.26 5.60
C ILE A 88 13.04 14.68 5.20
N TYR A 89 12.60 13.60 5.86
CA TYR A 89 11.27 13.05 5.62
C TYR A 89 10.15 14.05 5.95
N GLN A 90 10.21 14.75 7.08
CA GLN A 90 9.18 15.73 7.43
C GLN A 90 9.14 16.90 6.45
N ALA A 91 10.29 17.40 5.99
CA ALA A 91 10.35 18.41 4.94
C ALA A 91 9.76 17.90 3.62
N THR A 92 10.08 16.66 3.25
CA THR A 92 9.52 15.99 2.07
C THR A 92 8.01 15.85 2.18
N ARG A 93 7.51 15.33 3.32
CA ARG A 93 6.08 15.15 3.63
C ARG A 93 5.32 16.46 3.50
N ALA A 94 5.84 17.55 4.09
CA ALA A 94 5.21 18.87 4.00
C ALA A 94 5.15 19.37 2.56
N ARG A 95 6.18 19.10 1.75
CA ARG A 95 6.24 19.51 0.34
C ARG A 95 5.23 18.75 -0.53
N ILE A 96 5.18 17.42 -0.40
CA ILE A 96 4.32 16.57 -1.22
C ILE A 96 2.83 16.62 -0.82
N LEU A 97 2.52 17.00 0.42
CA LEU A 97 1.16 17.28 0.92
C LEU A 97 0.79 18.77 0.79
N SER A 98 1.24 19.40 -0.30
CA SER A 98 0.97 20.81 -0.59
C SER A 98 0.72 21.03 -2.08
N ALA A 99 0.28 22.23 -2.45
CA ALA A 99 0.08 22.64 -3.84
C ALA A 99 1.37 22.60 -4.70
N LYS A 100 2.55 22.37 -4.10
CA LYS A 100 3.77 22.12 -4.85
C LYS A 100 3.71 20.79 -5.61
N ASN A 101 3.08 19.76 -5.05
CA ASN A 101 2.81 18.53 -5.78
C ASN A 101 1.61 18.75 -6.73
N PRO A 102 1.78 18.65 -8.07
CA PRO A 102 0.70 18.86 -9.03
C PRO A 102 -0.42 17.82 -8.91
N HIS A 103 -0.17 16.70 -8.24
CA HIS A 103 -1.17 15.67 -7.94
C HIS A 103 -1.67 15.71 -6.50
N PHE A 104 -1.32 16.73 -5.72
CA PHE A 104 -2.03 17.02 -4.47
C PHE A 104 -3.27 17.87 -4.79
N TYR A 105 -4.44 17.29 -4.61
CA TYR A 105 -5.72 17.94 -4.87
C TYR A 105 -6.37 18.42 -3.58
N LYS A 106 -7.11 19.52 -3.67
CA LYS A 106 -7.93 20.06 -2.60
C LYS A 106 -9.26 20.53 -3.18
N GLY A 107 -10.25 19.65 -3.09
CA GLY A 107 -11.62 19.93 -3.52
C GLY A 107 -12.53 20.30 -2.34
N GLN A 108 -13.82 20.32 -2.62
CA GLN A 108 -14.90 20.65 -1.69
C GLN A 108 -15.02 19.61 -0.56
N HIS A 109 -14.75 18.33 -0.85
CA HIS A 109 -15.02 17.23 0.07
C HIS A 109 -13.77 16.48 0.53
N LEU A 110 -12.78 16.35 -0.36
CA LEU A 110 -11.54 15.60 -0.12
C LEU A 110 -10.32 16.48 -0.41
N GLN A 111 -9.20 16.11 0.22
CA GLN A 111 -7.88 16.61 -0.15
C GLN A 111 -6.86 15.48 0.01
N GLY A 112 -5.86 15.43 -0.86
CA GLY A 112 -4.84 14.39 -0.80
C GLY A 112 -4.14 14.16 -2.13
N ILE A 113 -3.22 13.21 -2.13
CA ILE A 113 -2.44 12.85 -3.31
C ILE A 113 -3.28 11.93 -4.22
N GLY A 114 -3.27 12.24 -5.51
CA GLY A 114 -3.81 11.41 -6.58
C GLY A 114 -2.69 10.75 -7.39
N SER A 115 -2.95 10.56 -8.69
CA SER A 115 -1.96 10.02 -9.62
C SER A 115 -2.24 10.55 -11.02
N PRO A 116 -1.21 10.77 -11.87
CA PRO A 116 -1.42 10.96 -13.31
C PRO A 116 -2.12 9.78 -13.98
N HIS A 117 -2.19 8.61 -13.33
CA HIS A 117 -2.91 7.43 -13.82
C HIS A 117 -4.44 7.59 -13.79
N THR A 118 -4.96 8.51 -12.97
CA THR A 118 -6.40 8.74 -12.79
C THR A 118 -6.80 10.14 -13.25
N PRO A 119 -8.11 10.40 -13.49
CA PRO A 119 -8.56 11.73 -13.86
C PRO A 119 -8.09 12.80 -12.87
N ALA A 120 -7.80 14.00 -13.38
CA ALA A 120 -7.42 15.14 -12.54
C ALA A 120 -8.44 15.39 -11.42
N ASN A 121 -7.98 15.96 -10.31
CA ASN A 121 -8.80 16.22 -9.12
C ASN A 121 -9.37 14.95 -8.45
N SER A 122 -8.71 13.79 -8.63
CA SER A 122 -9.10 12.54 -7.98
C SER A 122 -8.07 12.14 -6.93
N VAL A 123 -8.53 11.95 -5.69
CA VAL A 123 -7.71 11.57 -4.54
C VAL A 123 -7.75 10.05 -4.37
N TRP A 124 -6.62 9.43 -4.10
CA TRP A 124 -6.53 7.99 -3.95
C TRP A 124 -6.69 7.53 -2.49
N ALA A 125 -7.47 6.47 -2.28
CA ALA A 125 -7.66 5.92 -0.94
C ALA A 125 -6.33 5.42 -0.33
N LEU A 126 -5.41 4.90 -1.16
CA LEU A 126 -4.09 4.45 -0.71
C LEU A 126 -3.28 5.60 -0.11
N ALA A 127 -3.23 6.77 -0.76
CA ALA A 127 -2.51 7.93 -0.25
C ALA A 127 -3.05 8.38 1.11
N ILE A 128 -4.38 8.39 1.28
CA ILE A 128 -5.02 8.76 2.55
C ILE A 128 -4.70 7.75 3.66
N ALA A 129 -4.77 6.46 3.35
CA ALA A 129 -4.41 5.42 4.31
C ALA A 129 -2.93 5.51 4.72
N VAL A 130 -2.03 5.69 3.76
CA VAL A 130 -0.59 5.88 4.02
C VAL A 130 -0.35 7.14 4.84
N GLN A 131 -1.03 8.26 4.53
CA GLN A 131 -0.93 9.49 5.31
C GLN A 131 -1.31 9.25 6.77
N GLY A 132 -2.40 8.52 7.01
CA GLY A 132 -2.86 8.18 8.36
C GLY A 132 -1.93 7.23 9.11
N LEU A 133 -1.39 6.22 8.43
CA LEU A 133 -0.42 5.26 8.99
C LEU A 133 0.92 5.91 9.34
N THR A 134 1.27 7.00 8.67
CA THR A 134 2.51 7.75 8.88
C THR A 134 2.29 9.05 9.68
N ALA A 135 1.05 9.28 10.16
CA ALA A 135 0.71 10.44 10.97
C ALA A 135 1.29 10.33 12.39
N GLN A 136 1.92 11.41 12.85
CA GLN A 136 2.44 11.52 14.23
C GLN A 136 1.37 11.92 15.24
N ALA A 137 0.38 12.72 14.81
CA ALA A 137 -0.71 13.18 15.65
C ALA A 137 -1.97 12.31 15.50
N ALA A 138 -2.63 12.02 16.62
CA ALA A 138 -3.88 11.26 16.62
C ALA A 138 -5.00 11.96 15.83
N ASP A 139 -5.03 13.30 15.87
CA ASP A 139 -6.03 14.09 15.14
C ASP A 139 -5.86 13.99 13.62
N GLU A 140 -4.62 14.00 13.12
CA GLU A 140 -4.34 13.78 11.70
C GLU A 140 -4.80 12.38 11.28
N ARG A 141 -4.45 11.35 12.05
CA ARG A 141 -4.85 9.96 11.80
C ARG A 141 -6.37 9.81 11.76
N ALA A 142 -7.07 10.37 12.74
CA ALA A 142 -8.53 10.35 12.79
C ALA A 142 -9.15 11.13 11.61
N GLY A 143 -8.52 12.23 11.19
CA GLY A 143 -8.90 12.97 9.99
C GLY A 143 -8.81 12.11 8.72
N MET A 144 -7.73 11.33 8.57
CA MET A 144 -7.56 10.43 7.42
C MET A 144 -8.59 9.31 7.41
N LEU A 145 -8.90 8.71 8.57
CA LEU A 145 -9.97 7.73 8.68
C LEU A 145 -11.33 8.30 8.27
N ARG A 146 -11.70 9.49 8.76
CA ARG A 146 -12.96 10.15 8.37
C ARG A 146 -13.01 10.44 6.87
N MET A 147 -11.86 10.74 6.25
CA MET A 147 -11.79 10.97 4.81
C MET A 147 -12.00 9.68 4.02
N LEU A 148 -11.38 8.56 4.43
CA LEU A 148 -11.65 7.24 3.82
C LEU A 148 -13.13 6.85 3.92
N LEU A 149 -13.78 7.11 5.05
CA LEU A 149 -15.22 6.84 5.20
C LEU A 149 -16.09 7.64 4.22
N LYS A 150 -15.64 8.81 3.76
CA LYS A 150 -16.33 9.57 2.70
C LYS A 150 -16.06 9.03 1.29
N MET A 151 -14.99 8.27 1.11
CA MET A 151 -14.51 7.77 -0.19
C MET A 151 -15.15 6.43 -0.61
N GLN A 152 -16.37 6.15 -0.14
CA GLN A 152 -17.03 4.86 -0.35
C GLN A 152 -17.93 4.78 -1.59
N CYS A 153 -18.22 5.91 -2.26
CA CYS A 153 -19.16 6.03 -3.37
C CYS A 153 -20.49 5.26 -3.20
N GLY A 154 -21.02 5.19 -1.97
CA GLY A 154 -22.25 4.45 -1.64
C GLY A 154 -22.10 2.92 -1.57
N SER A 155 -20.94 2.36 -1.89
CA SER A 155 -20.71 0.90 -1.93
C SER A 155 -20.29 0.29 -0.59
N GLY A 156 -19.85 1.12 0.37
CA GLY A 156 -19.22 0.66 1.61
C GLY A 156 -17.78 0.14 1.44
N LEU A 157 -17.26 0.07 0.21
CA LEU A 157 -15.91 -0.38 -0.12
C LEU A 157 -14.98 0.79 -0.44
N MET A 158 -13.67 0.55 -0.43
CA MET A 158 -12.68 1.48 -0.94
C MET A 158 -12.49 1.31 -2.46
N HIS A 159 -12.21 2.44 -3.09
CA HIS A 159 -11.95 2.60 -4.51
C HIS A 159 -10.48 2.93 -4.76
N GLU A 160 -10.08 2.96 -6.03
CA GLU A 160 -8.75 3.46 -6.40
C GLU A 160 -8.67 4.96 -6.14
N SER A 161 -9.54 5.73 -6.78
CA SER A 161 -9.61 7.17 -6.62
C SER A 161 -11.05 7.66 -6.54
N VAL A 162 -11.25 8.80 -5.86
CA VAL A 162 -12.54 9.51 -5.75
C VAL A 162 -12.31 10.97 -6.07
N ASN A 163 -13.18 11.57 -6.89
CA ASN A 163 -13.10 12.98 -7.23
C ASN A 163 -13.26 13.85 -5.97
N ALA A 164 -12.40 14.86 -5.82
CA ALA A 164 -12.33 15.67 -4.61
C ALA A 164 -13.54 16.60 -4.40
N ASP A 165 -14.26 16.91 -5.48
CA ASP A 165 -15.49 17.72 -5.48
C ASP A 165 -16.77 16.88 -5.63
N ASN A 166 -16.67 15.63 -6.09
CA ASN A 166 -17.83 14.77 -6.32
C ASN A 166 -17.58 13.33 -5.80
N LEU A 167 -18.12 13.04 -4.60
CA LEU A 167 -17.93 11.75 -3.93
C LEU A 167 -18.60 10.56 -4.62
N SER A 168 -19.46 10.78 -5.62
CA SER A 168 -20.06 9.72 -6.42
C SER A 168 -19.22 9.36 -7.66
N SER A 169 -18.13 10.09 -7.94
CA SER A 169 -17.24 9.83 -9.07
C SER A 169 -15.97 9.14 -8.57
N CYS A 170 -15.84 7.85 -8.88
CA CYS A 170 -14.68 7.07 -8.49
C CYS A 170 -14.27 6.02 -9.52
N THR A 171 -13.01 5.61 -9.45
CA THR A 171 -12.41 4.56 -10.30
C THR A 171 -12.23 3.27 -9.51
N ARG A 172 -12.34 2.13 -10.20
CA ARG A 172 -12.28 0.77 -9.61
C ARG A 172 -13.24 0.61 -8.43
N ILE A 173 -14.48 0.25 -8.75
CA ILE A 173 -15.58 0.06 -7.79
C ILE A 173 -15.27 -0.97 -6.68
N TRP A 174 -14.26 -1.82 -6.87
CA TRP A 174 -13.73 -2.69 -5.84
C TRP A 174 -12.21 -2.76 -5.96
N PHE A 175 -11.51 -2.29 -4.92
CA PHE A 175 -10.06 -2.37 -4.86
C PHE A 175 -9.58 -3.01 -3.55
N GLY A 176 -9.33 -4.33 -3.61
CA GLY A 176 -8.95 -5.13 -2.44
C GLY A 176 -7.76 -4.59 -1.65
N TRP A 177 -6.75 -4.03 -2.32
CA TRP A 177 -5.62 -3.44 -1.62
C TRP A 177 -6.02 -2.18 -0.82
N ALA A 178 -6.81 -1.28 -1.40
CA ALA A 178 -7.31 -0.11 -0.67
C ALA A 178 -8.18 -0.51 0.53
N ASN A 179 -9.01 -1.56 0.38
CA ASN A 179 -9.77 -2.14 1.50
C ASN A 179 -8.85 -2.63 2.61
N SER A 180 -7.81 -3.39 2.29
CA SER A 180 -6.85 -3.88 3.28
C SER A 180 -6.08 -2.75 3.97
N MET A 181 -5.78 -1.67 3.25
CA MET A 181 -5.10 -0.50 3.82
C MET A 181 -5.99 0.28 4.81
N LEU A 182 -7.30 0.33 4.56
CA LEU A 182 -8.26 0.86 5.55
C LEU A 182 -8.23 0.03 6.84
N VAL A 183 -8.23 -1.30 6.72
CA VAL A 183 -8.14 -2.20 7.88
C VAL A 183 -6.83 -1.98 8.65
N ALA A 184 -5.69 -1.93 7.94
CA ALA A 184 -4.40 -1.68 8.57
C ALA A 184 -4.36 -0.33 9.33
N LEU A 185 -5.00 0.72 8.79
CA LEU A 185 -5.13 2.01 9.48
C LEU A 185 -5.97 1.89 10.76
N ILE A 186 -7.09 1.16 10.71
CA ILE A 186 -7.95 0.94 11.87
C ILE A 186 -7.20 0.16 12.95
N GLU A 187 -6.54 -0.94 12.60
CA GLU A 187 -5.72 -1.75 13.50
C GLU A 187 -4.63 -0.92 14.17
N SER A 188 -3.88 -0.16 13.38
CA SER A 188 -2.83 0.75 13.87
C SER A 188 -3.39 1.85 14.78
N GLY A 189 -4.56 2.40 14.44
CA GLY A 189 -5.22 3.46 15.21
C GLY A 189 -5.79 2.99 16.54
N MET A 190 -6.32 1.76 16.58
CA MET A 190 -6.95 1.17 17.77
C MET A 190 -5.97 0.36 18.63
N GLY A 191 -4.79 0.03 18.11
CA GLY A 191 -3.87 -0.88 18.77
C GLY A 191 -4.42 -2.32 18.85
N ILE A 192 -5.23 -2.70 17.87
CA ILE A 192 -5.86 -4.02 17.78
C ILE A 192 -5.23 -4.78 16.61
N ASP A 193 -4.92 -6.05 16.82
CA ASP A 193 -4.52 -6.98 15.76
C ASP A 193 -5.70 -7.92 15.44
N CYS A 194 -6.34 -7.73 14.30
CA CYS A 194 -7.44 -8.58 13.85
C CYS A 194 -6.94 -9.84 13.13
N THR A 195 -5.63 -10.01 12.90
CA THR A 195 -5.06 -11.14 12.14
C THR A 195 -5.51 -12.48 12.71
N SER A 196 -5.42 -12.64 14.03
CA SER A 196 -5.81 -13.89 14.69
C SER A 196 -7.32 -14.18 14.56
N ALA A 197 -8.16 -13.15 14.59
CA ALA A 197 -9.60 -13.30 14.41
C ALA A 197 -9.94 -13.65 12.95
N GLY A 198 -9.34 -12.92 11.99
CA GLY A 198 -9.51 -13.18 10.56
C GLY A 198 -9.05 -14.58 10.16
N GLU A 199 -7.94 -15.06 10.72
CA GLU A 199 -7.42 -16.40 10.45
C GLU A 199 -8.35 -17.50 10.98
N ARG A 200 -8.93 -17.32 12.17
CA ARG A 200 -9.94 -18.25 12.69
C ARG A 200 -11.15 -18.35 11.75
N SER A 201 -11.70 -17.22 11.32
CA SER A 201 -12.83 -17.20 10.38
C SER A 201 -12.46 -17.79 9.02
N ARG A 202 -11.23 -17.60 8.54
CA ARG A 202 -10.75 -18.22 7.30
C ARG A 202 -10.68 -19.75 7.42
N ILE A 203 -10.12 -20.26 8.52
CA ILE A 203 -10.03 -21.71 8.79
C ILE A 203 -11.43 -22.33 8.90
N GLU A 204 -12.37 -21.64 9.55
CA GLU A 204 -13.75 -22.11 9.68
C GLU A 204 -14.44 -22.23 8.32
N ARG A 205 -14.33 -21.22 7.45
CA ARG A 205 -14.85 -21.29 6.07
C ARG A 205 -14.20 -22.39 5.24
N ILE A 206 -12.90 -22.64 5.43
CA ILE A 206 -12.21 -23.75 4.76
C ILE A 206 -12.81 -25.08 5.21
N LYS A 207 -13.01 -25.27 6.53
CA LYS A 207 -13.64 -26.49 7.06
C LYS A 207 -15.06 -26.68 6.52
N GLU A 208 -15.87 -25.63 6.46
CA GLU A 208 -17.21 -25.69 5.86
C GLU A 208 -17.16 -26.09 4.39
N ARG A 209 -16.24 -25.48 3.61
CA ARG A 209 -16.05 -25.83 2.20
C ARG A 209 -15.61 -27.28 2.03
N GLU A 210 -14.65 -27.74 2.83
CA GLU A 210 -14.14 -29.11 2.81
C GLU A 210 -15.19 -30.13 3.26
N LEU A 211 -16.06 -29.79 4.22
CA LEU A 211 -17.18 -30.63 4.63
C LEU A 211 -18.21 -30.85 3.52
N HIS A 212 -18.31 -29.93 2.56
CA HIS A 212 -19.24 -30.00 1.43
C HIS A 212 -18.53 -30.41 0.13
N ASP A 213 -17.23 -30.70 0.20
CA ASP A 213 -16.43 -31.14 -0.92
C ASP A 213 -16.52 -32.68 -1.04
N GLU A 214 -17.37 -33.15 -1.94
CA GLU A 214 -17.50 -34.58 -2.26
C GLU A 214 -16.36 -35.09 -3.17
N SER A 215 -15.37 -34.26 -3.52
CA SER A 215 -14.28 -34.68 -4.39
C SER A 215 -13.28 -35.59 -3.67
N VAL A 216 -12.95 -36.71 -4.33
CA VAL A 216 -11.93 -37.64 -3.85
C VAL A 216 -10.55 -37.03 -4.13
N HIS A 217 -9.94 -36.42 -3.11
CA HIS A 217 -8.58 -35.90 -3.18
C HIS A 217 -7.55 -37.02 -3.07
N PRO A 218 -6.41 -36.94 -3.80
CA PRO A 218 -5.27 -37.83 -3.58
C PRO A 218 -4.72 -37.67 -2.16
N ALA A 219 -4.04 -38.70 -1.65
CA ALA A 219 -3.27 -38.57 -0.42
C ALA A 219 -2.20 -37.47 -0.56
N ASN A 220 -1.94 -36.72 0.51
CA ASN A 220 -0.87 -35.71 0.54
C ASN A 220 0.47 -36.33 0.12
N GLY A 221 1.08 -35.80 -0.94
CA GLY A 221 2.31 -36.34 -1.54
C GLY A 221 2.11 -37.49 -2.54
N GLY A 222 0.86 -37.79 -2.92
CA GLY A 222 0.51 -38.72 -4.00
C GLY A 222 0.72 -38.12 -5.40
N ALA A 223 0.43 -38.91 -6.43
CA ALA A 223 0.50 -38.46 -7.82
C ALA A 223 -0.46 -37.29 -8.07
N ASP A 224 0.00 -36.29 -8.83
CA ASP A 224 -0.80 -35.12 -9.23
C ASP A 224 -2.15 -35.55 -9.83
N ASP A 225 -3.25 -34.98 -9.32
CA ASP A 225 -4.57 -35.14 -9.91
C ASP A 225 -4.80 -34.04 -10.96
N PRO A 226 -4.96 -34.39 -12.25
CA PRO A 226 -5.24 -33.42 -13.30
C PRO A 226 -6.49 -32.55 -13.03
N ARG A 227 -7.45 -33.03 -12.23
CA ARG A 227 -8.68 -32.32 -11.88
C ARG A 227 -8.44 -31.17 -10.90
N TYR A 228 -7.40 -31.25 -10.08
CA TYR A 228 -7.04 -30.19 -9.13
C TYR A 228 -6.64 -28.89 -9.85
N TYR A 229 -5.92 -29.04 -10.96
CA TYR A 229 -5.54 -27.89 -11.80
C TYR A 229 -6.72 -27.36 -12.64
N ALA A 230 -7.68 -28.22 -13.00
CA ALA A 230 -8.90 -27.80 -13.70
C ALA A 230 -9.86 -26.97 -12.83
N THR A 231 -9.87 -27.18 -11.50
CA THR A 231 -10.64 -26.37 -10.54
C THR A 231 -9.90 -25.11 -10.11
N SER A 232 -8.57 -25.11 -10.11
CA SER A 232 -7.77 -23.91 -9.81
C SER A 232 -8.00 -22.78 -10.82
N THR A 233 -8.31 -23.10 -12.08
CA THR A 233 -8.67 -22.12 -13.11
C THR A 233 -10.15 -21.72 -13.09
N ALA A 234 -11.03 -22.59 -12.58
CA ALA A 234 -12.46 -22.30 -12.43
C ALA A 234 -12.78 -21.42 -11.20
N ASN A 235 -12.02 -21.57 -10.10
CA ASN A 235 -12.31 -20.92 -8.82
C ASN A 235 -11.58 -19.57 -8.59
N ILE A 236 -10.95 -19.00 -9.62
CA ILE A 236 -10.57 -17.57 -9.60
C ILE A 236 -11.80 -16.68 -9.91
N GLY A 237 -12.91 -17.28 -10.37
CA GLY A 237 -14.21 -16.63 -10.43
C GLY A 237 -14.85 -16.55 -9.04
N PHE A 238 -14.95 -15.35 -8.49
CA PHE A 238 -15.78 -15.10 -7.31
C PHE A 238 -17.26 -15.28 -7.65
N ASP A 239 -17.98 -15.93 -6.75
CA ASP A 239 -19.44 -16.05 -6.79
C ASP A 239 -20.07 -14.66 -6.57
N ARG A 240 -20.34 -13.97 -7.68
CA ARG A 240 -20.97 -12.64 -7.70
C ARG A 240 -22.37 -12.64 -7.08
N ASP A 241 -23.00 -13.80 -6.92
CA ASP A 241 -24.39 -13.92 -6.49
C ASP A 241 -24.53 -13.92 -4.95
N THR A 242 -23.43 -14.01 -4.20
CA THR A 242 -23.44 -13.99 -2.72
C THR A 242 -23.28 -12.60 -2.11
N ILE A 243 -22.90 -11.59 -2.89
CA ILE A 243 -22.79 -10.20 -2.43
C ILE A 243 -24.02 -9.43 -2.92
N GLN A 244 -25.09 -9.42 -2.11
CA GLN A 244 -26.17 -8.44 -2.28
C GLN A 244 -25.65 -7.06 -1.89
N MET A 245 -25.25 -6.28 -2.90
CA MET A 245 -25.04 -4.84 -2.73
C MET A 245 -26.42 -4.21 -2.45
N PRO A 246 -26.56 -3.37 -1.41
CA PRO A 246 -27.81 -2.64 -1.19
C PRO A 246 -28.11 -1.78 -2.42
N GLU A 247 -29.35 -1.85 -2.92
CA GLU A 247 -29.78 -1.01 -4.04
C GLU A 247 -29.71 0.46 -3.64
N PRO A 248 -29.20 1.34 -4.51
CA PRO A 248 -29.18 2.77 -4.24
C PRO A 248 -30.62 3.28 -4.14
N GLU A 249 -30.99 3.86 -3.00
CA GLU A 249 -32.21 4.66 -2.88
C GLU A 249 -32.09 5.85 -3.85
N ILE A 250 -32.98 5.90 -4.85
CA ILE A 250 -33.12 7.00 -5.83
C ILE A 250 -33.87 8.16 -5.20
#